data_AF-A0A250J8T5-F1
#
_entry.id   AF-A0A250J8T5-F1
#
_cell.length_a   1.000
_cell.length_b   1.000
_cell.length_c   1.000
_cell.angle_alpha   90.00
_cell.angle_beta   90.00
_cell.angle_gamma   90.00
#
_symmetry.space_group_name_H-M   'P 1'
#
loop_
_entity.id
_entity.type
_entity.pdbx_description
1 polymer ?
#
loop_
_entity_poly.entity_id
_entity_poly.type
_entity_poly.pdbx_seq_one_letter_code
_entity_poly.pdbx_strand_id
1 'polypeptide(L)'
;MSKDRSWEGNWKVRLYERVRELGYDSLTAFADARPTASLVALAEELGPDDVAGVQVFSGLVAEAERNHQVTRLVRGQLVRELCACLPNGWPAVLDDANRFKVAKALGLWSSFTPTTHEERVRRAGDALLATPPSPGWRPLGPDDELLRTLLPDEEA
;
A
#
# COMPACT_ATOMS: atom_id res chain seq x y z
N MET A 1 13.71 -19.93 -18.43
CA MET A 1 12.36 -19.84 -17.83
C MET A 1 12.50 -20.20 -16.37
N SER A 2 12.48 -19.21 -15.47
CA SER A 2 12.35 -19.48 -14.05
C SER A 2 11.01 -20.19 -13.84
N LYS A 3 11.01 -21.31 -13.10
CA LYS A 3 9.76 -21.95 -12.68
C LYS A 3 9.17 -21.04 -11.61
N ASP A 4 8.03 -20.40 -11.88
CA ASP A 4 7.29 -19.63 -10.88
C ASP A 4 6.95 -20.57 -9.71
N ARG A 5 7.55 -20.31 -8.54
CA ARG A 5 7.37 -21.14 -7.33
C ARG A 5 6.46 -20.47 -6.31
N SER A 6 5.86 -19.33 -6.67
CA SER A 6 5.09 -18.49 -5.74
C SER A 6 4.05 -19.32 -4.98
N TRP A 7 3.38 -20.24 -5.66
CA TRP A 7 2.28 -21.03 -5.09
C TRP A 7 2.66 -22.45 -4.65
N GLU A 8 3.91 -22.86 -4.78
CA GLU A 8 4.34 -24.19 -4.34
C GLU A 8 4.31 -24.29 -2.81
N GLY A 9 3.81 -25.39 -2.25
CA GLY A 9 3.88 -25.68 -0.80
C GLY A 9 3.26 -24.62 0.11
N ASN A 10 3.77 -24.51 1.35
CA ASN A 10 3.28 -23.54 2.34
C ASN A 10 3.95 -22.16 2.14
N TRP A 11 3.54 -21.44 1.10
CA TRP A 11 4.11 -20.14 0.73
C TRP A 11 4.02 -19.09 1.86
N LYS A 12 2.98 -19.17 2.72
CA LYS A 12 2.84 -18.25 3.86
C LYS A 12 4.01 -18.39 4.83
N VAL A 13 4.37 -19.63 5.18
CA VAL A 13 5.52 -19.90 6.05
C VAL A 13 6.80 -19.36 5.43
N ARG A 14 7.03 -19.64 4.14
CA ARG A 14 8.22 -19.12 3.43
C ARG A 14 8.28 -17.60 3.43
N LEU A 15 7.18 -16.92 3.14
CA LEU A 15 7.12 -15.46 3.17
C LEU A 15 7.63 -14.90 4.52
N TYR A 16 7.14 -15.46 5.64
CA TYR A 16 7.60 -15.03 6.96
C TYR A 16 9.02 -15.48 7.31
N GLU A 17 9.52 -16.58 6.75
CA GLU A 17 10.93 -16.96 6.87
C GLU A 17 11.84 -15.93 6.17
N ARG A 18 11.52 -15.53 4.93
CA ARG A 18 12.26 -14.49 4.19
C ARG A 18 12.31 -13.16 4.92
N VAL A 19 11.18 -12.74 5.48
CA VAL A 19 11.10 -11.51 6.30
C VAL A 19 12.08 -11.57 7.48
N ARG A 20 12.16 -12.72 8.17
CA ARG A 20 13.08 -12.93 9.30
C ARG A 20 14.53 -13.03 8.86
N GLU A 21 14.81 -13.66 7.72
CA GLU A 21 16.15 -13.70 7.11
C GLU A 21 16.68 -12.29 6.80
N LEU A 22 15.79 -11.36 6.45
CA LEU A 22 16.10 -9.94 6.25
C LEU A 22 16.16 -9.13 7.56
N GLY A 23 15.99 -9.77 8.73
CA GLY A 23 16.13 -9.15 10.03
C GLY A 23 14.89 -8.39 10.54
N TYR A 24 13.70 -8.67 9.99
CA TYR A 24 12.45 -8.05 10.43
C TYR A 24 11.59 -9.03 11.23
N ASP A 25 10.95 -8.52 12.28
CA ASP A 25 10.09 -9.33 13.16
C ASP A 25 8.70 -9.61 12.56
N SER A 26 8.27 -8.80 11.59
CA SER A 26 6.97 -8.90 10.92
C SER A 26 7.04 -8.40 9.48
N LEU A 27 6.07 -8.84 8.66
CA LEU A 27 5.97 -8.38 7.28
C LEU A 27 5.62 -6.90 7.22
N THR A 28 4.81 -6.42 8.18
CA THR A 28 4.50 -5.01 8.37
C THR A 28 5.77 -4.21 8.65
N ALA A 29 6.66 -4.66 9.55
CA ALA A 29 7.91 -3.97 9.83
C ALA A 29 8.84 -3.90 8.60
N PHE A 30 8.91 -5.00 7.82
CA PHE A 30 9.63 -5.02 6.55
C PHE A 30 9.07 -4.01 5.55
N ALA A 31 7.74 -3.93 5.42
CA ALA A 31 7.06 -3.02 4.50
C ALA A 31 7.12 -1.55 4.96
N ASP A 32 7.12 -1.30 6.27
CA ASP A 32 7.22 0.03 6.88
C ASP A 32 8.62 0.63 6.76
N ALA A 33 9.67 -0.21 6.68
CA ALA A 33 11.01 0.26 6.33
C ALA A 33 11.14 0.72 4.87
N ARG A 34 10.14 0.41 4.02
CA ARG A 34 10.09 0.74 2.59
C ARG A 34 8.73 1.33 2.22
N PRO A 35 8.29 2.43 2.85
CA PRO A 35 6.90 2.87 2.80
C PRO A 35 6.41 3.28 1.40
N THR A 36 7.34 3.65 0.50
CA THR A 36 7.04 4.08 -0.86
C THR A 36 7.27 3.00 -1.92
N ALA A 37 7.83 1.84 -1.55
CA ALA A 37 8.07 0.74 -2.48
C ALA A 37 6.75 0.10 -2.92
N SER A 38 6.65 -0.32 -4.18
CA SER A 38 5.47 -1.06 -4.67
C SER A 38 5.44 -2.47 -4.09
N LEU A 39 4.27 -3.12 -4.09
CA LEU A 39 4.14 -4.52 -3.66
C LEU A 39 5.01 -5.47 -4.49
N VAL A 40 5.23 -5.16 -5.77
CA VAL A 40 6.13 -5.92 -6.66
C VAL A 40 7.57 -5.76 -6.20
N ALA A 41 8.02 -4.53 -5.91
CA ALA A 41 9.38 -4.29 -5.42
C ALA A 41 9.63 -4.96 -4.06
N LEU A 42 8.64 -4.95 -3.16
CA LEU A 42 8.72 -5.69 -1.89
C LEU A 42 8.87 -7.20 -2.12
N ALA A 43 8.12 -7.75 -3.09
CA ALA A 43 8.19 -9.16 -3.43
C ALA A 43 9.53 -9.54 -4.08
N GLU A 44 10.05 -8.69 -4.98
CA GLU A 44 11.37 -8.85 -5.61
C GLU A 44 12.50 -8.89 -4.58
N GLU A 45 12.40 -8.10 -3.50
CA GLU A 45 13.39 -8.11 -2.43
C GLU A 45 13.27 -9.33 -1.51
N LEU A 46 12.05 -9.80 -1.25
CA LEU A 46 11.81 -10.98 -0.41
C LEU A 46 12.19 -12.29 -1.09
N GLY A 47 12.07 -12.36 -2.41
CA GLY A 47 12.32 -13.58 -3.17
C GLY A 47 11.98 -13.40 -4.63
N PRO A 48 12.94 -13.03 -5.48
CA PRO A 48 12.70 -12.92 -6.92
C PRO A 48 12.27 -14.30 -7.44
N ASP A 49 11.20 -14.33 -8.24
CA ASP A 49 10.55 -15.54 -8.78
C ASP A 49 9.94 -16.53 -7.74
N ASP A 50 9.97 -16.20 -6.44
CA ASP A 50 9.46 -17.03 -5.33
C ASP A 50 8.34 -16.34 -4.53
N VAL A 51 8.26 -15.00 -4.58
CA VAL A 51 7.23 -14.21 -3.90
C VAL A 51 6.52 -13.32 -4.92
N ALA A 52 5.20 -13.32 -4.90
CA ALA A 52 4.37 -12.42 -5.69
C ALA A 52 3.84 -11.24 -4.86
N GLY A 53 3.62 -10.08 -5.50
CA GLY A 53 3.09 -8.90 -4.81
C GLY A 53 1.74 -9.14 -4.12
N VAL A 54 0.88 -10.00 -4.68
CA VAL A 54 -0.40 -10.41 -4.05
C VAL A 54 -0.19 -11.19 -2.76
N GLN A 55 0.90 -11.95 -2.64
CA GLN A 55 1.24 -12.69 -1.43
C GLN A 55 1.73 -11.76 -0.33
N VAL A 56 2.54 -10.76 -0.69
CA VAL A 56 2.95 -9.67 0.21
C VAL A 56 1.71 -8.97 0.75
N PHE A 57 0.80 -8.54 -0.13
CA PHE A 57 -0.41 -7.85 0.29
C PHE A 57 -1.32 -8.73 1.17
N SER A 58 -1.51 -10.01 0.80
CA SER A 58 -2.28 -10.95 1.61
C SER A 58 -1.69 -11.16 3.00
N GLY A 59 -0.36 -11.21 3.12
CA GLY A 59 0.32 -11.27 4.42
C GLY A 59 0.10 -9.99 5.25
N LEU A 60 0.21 -8.82 4.62
CA LEU A 60 -0.02 -7.53 5.27
C LEU A 60 -1.45 -7.39 5.79
N VAL A 61 -2.46 -7.81 5.00
CA VAL A 61 -3.86 -7.85 5.44
C VAL A 61 -4.01 -8.75 6.66
N ALA A 62 -3.44 -9.96 6.64
CA ALA A 62 -3.55 -10.89 7.76
C ALA A 62 -2.90 -10.38 9.05
N GLU A 63 -1.77 -9.67 8.97
CA GLU A 63 -1.16 -9.01 10.13
C GLU A 63 -1.98 -7.81 10.61
N ALA A 64 -2.48 -6.99 9.68
CA ALA A 64 -3.27 -5.81 10.01
C ALA A 64 -4.61 -6.18 10.66
N GLU A 65 -5.29 -7.23 10.18
CA GLU A 65 -6.50 -7.75 10.80
C GLU A 65 -6.24 -8.26 12.22
N ARG A 66 -5.16 -9.04 12.41
CA ARG A 66 -4.78 -9.57 13.74
C ARG A 66 -4.47 -8.46 14.75
N ASN A 67 -3.89 -7.37 14.29
CA ASN A 67 -3.43 -6.27 15.14
C ASN A 67 -4.42 -5.09 15.20
N HIS A 68 -5.59 -5.20 14.55
CA HIS A 68 -6.57 -4.11 14.44
C HIS A 68 -5.98 -2.84 13.80
N GLN A 69 -5.18 -3.00 12.74
CA GLN A 69 -4.46 -1.93 12.04
C GLN A 69 -4.84 -1.84 10.55
N VAL A 70 -6.03 -2.32 10.16
CA VAL A 70 -6.46 -2.37 8.75
C VAL A 70 -6.53 -0.95 8.15
N THR A 71 -7.00 0.05 8.90
CA THR A 71 -7.01 1.42 8.41
C THR A 71 -5.59 1.95 8.12
N ARG A 72 -4.63 1.64 8.99
CA ARG A 72 -3.23 2.00 8.79
C ARG A 72 -2.64 1.31 7.56
N LEU A 73 -2.97 0.03 7.32
CA LEU A 73 -2.60 -0.69 6.09
C LEU A 73 -3.17 0.01 4.85
N VAL A 74 -4.45 0.41 4.88
CA VAL A 74 -5.10 1.12 3.78
C VAL A 74 -4.42 2.46 3.48
N ARG A 75 -4.02 3.22 4.51
CA ARG A 75 -3.18 4.43 4.33
C ARG A 75 -1.84 4.08 3.70
N GLY A 76 -1.18 3.02 4.17
CA GLY A 76 0.09 2.54 3.62
C GLY A 76 0.00 2.16 2.15
N GLN A 77 -1.08 1.49 1.73
CA GLN A 77 -1.28 1.17 0.32
C GLN A 77 -1.46 2.43 -0.53
N LEU A 78 -2.22 3.44 -0.05
CA LEU A 78 -2.37 4.71 -0.75
C LEU A 78 -1.01 5.41 -0.97
N VAL A 79 -0.11 5.39 0.02
CA VAL A 79 1.26 5.94 -0.11
C VAL A 79 2.01 5.30 -1.28
N ARG A 80 1.91 3.97 -1.42
CA ARG A 80 2.57 3.21 -2.50
C ARG A 80 2.02 3.62 -3.86
N GLU A 81 0.70 3.70 -4.00
CA GLU A 81 0.07 4.06 -5.27
C GLU A 81 0.33 5.52 -5.66
N LEU A 82 0.30 6.45 -4.69
CA LEU A 82 0.64 7.85 -4.91
C LEU A 82 2.11 7.98 -5.34
N CYS A 83 3.05 7.33 -4.66
CA CYS A 83 4.47 7.41 -5.02
C CYS A 83 4.76 6.81 -6.40
N ALA A 84 4.07 5.71 -6.76
CA ALA A 84 4.24 5.06 -8.05
C ALA A 84 3.64 5.87 -9.22
N CYS A 85 2.44 6.44 -9.03
CA CYS A 85 1.72 7.16 -10.09
C CYS A 85 2.07 8.65 -10.17
N LEU A 86 2.50 9.24 -9.05
CA LEU A 86 2.80 10.66 -8.88
C LEU A 86 4.20 10.82 -8.24
N PRO A 87 5.29 10.50 -8.96
CA PRO A 87 6.65 10.56 -8.40
C PRO A 87 7.06 11.97 -7.95
N ASN A 88 6.44 13.02 -8.53
CA ASN A 88 6.66 14.42 -8.17
C ASN A 88 5.62 14.96 -7.16
N GLY A 89 4.81 14.10 -6.57
CA GLY A 89 3.73 14.46 -5.66
C GLY A 89 2.47 14.97 -6.38
N TRP A 90 1.52 15.47 -5.59
CA TRP A 90 0.23 15.92 -6.08
C TRP A 90 0.39 17.05 -7.11
N PRO A 91 -0.35 17.01 -8.24
CA PRO A 91 -0.19 17.99 -9.31
C PRO A 91 -0.70 19.38 -8.90
N ALA A 92 -0.05 20.44 -9.41
CA ALA A 92 -0.51 21.80 -9.23
C ALA A 92 -1.81 22.11 -10.00
N VAL A 93 -2.01 21.44 -11.14
CA VAL A 93 -3.19 21.60 -12.00
C VAL A 93 -3.69 20.22 -12.41
N LEU A 94 -4.99 20.00 -12.25
CA LEU A 94 -5.65 18.75 -12.65
C LEU A 94 -6.11 18.83 -14.12
N ASP A 95 -5.15 18.90 -15.04
CA ASP A 95 -5.36 18.75 -16.49
C ASP A 95 -5.61 17.27 -16.86
N ASP A 96 -5.90 16.97 -18.12
CA ASP A 96 -6.26 15.59 -18.54
C ASP A 96 -5.16 14.57 -18.21
N ALA A 97 -3.89 14.93 -18.38
CA ALA A 97 -2.76 14.04 -18.09
C ALA A 97 -2.61 13.77 -16.59
N ASN A 98 -2.75 14.81 -15.76
CA ASN A 98 -2.67 14.70 -14.31
C ASN A 98 -3.92 14.05 -13.70
N ARG A 99 -5.11 14.31 -14.26
CA ARG A 99 -6.37 13.61 -13.91
C ARG A 99 -6.21 12.12 -14.07
N PHE A 100 -5.66 11.66 -15.19
CA PHE A 100 -5.45 10.23 -15.41
C PHE A 100 -4.50 9.61 -14.39
N LYS A 101 -3.39 10.28 -14.04
CA LYS A 101 -2.44 9.76 -13.04
C LYS A 101 -3.06 9.68 -11.64
N VAL A 102 -3.80 10.71 -11.23
CA VAL A 102 -4.52 10.72 -9.94
C VAL A 102 -5.59 9.65 -9.92
N ALA A 103 -6.41 9.54 -10.97
CA ALA A 103 -7.43 8.51 -11.09
C ALA A 103 -6.83 7.10 -11.08
N LYS A 104 -5.69 6.89 -11.73
CA LYS A 104 -4.95 5.62 -11.70
C LYS A 104 -4.50 5.27 -10.27
N ALA A 105 -3.91 6.22 -9.56
CA ALA A 105 -3.46 6.01 -8.18
C ALA A 105 -4.63 5.61 -7.25
N LEU A 106 -5.74 6.36 -7.31
CA LEU A 106 -6.91 6.11 -6.50
C LEU A 106 -7.62 4.80 -6.89
N GLY A 107 -7.70 4.49 -8.18
CA GLY A 107 -8.30 3.25 -8.67
C GLY A 107 -7.52 2.01 -8.25
N LEU A 108 -6.18 2.05 -8.32
CA LEU A 108 -5.33 0.97 -7.81
C LEU A 108 -5.50 0.81 -6.30
N TRP A 109 -5.48 1.92 -5.55
CA TRP A 109 -5.68 1.90 -4.11
C TRP A 109 -7.05 1.29 -3.71
N SER A 110 -8.13 1.69 -4.39
CA SER A 110 -9.45 1.08 -4.17
C SER A 110 -9.47 -0.41 -4.50
N SER A 111 -8.74 -0.88 -5.52
CA SER A 111 -8.69 -2.30 -5.87
C SER A 111 -8.02 -3.20 -4.83
N PHE A 112 -7.10 -2.63 -4.03
CA PHE A 112 -6.46 -3.34 -2.92
C PHE A 112 -7.22 -3.18 -1.59
N THR A 113 -8.27 -2.37 -1.54
CA THR A 113 -8.96 -2.09 -0.28
C THR A 113 -9.74 -3.31 0.21
N PRO A 114 -9.56 -3.75 1.48
CA PRO A 114 -10.41 -4.79 2.06
C PRO A 114 -11.88 -4.37 2.07
N THR A 115 -12.79 -5.33 1.86
CA THR A 115 -14.24 -5.06 1.74
C THR A 115 -14.82 -4.28 2.93
N THR A 116 -14.26 -4.48 4.13
CA THR A 116 -14.64 -3.76 5.35
C THR A 116 -14.34 -2.26 5.31
N HIS A 117 -13.49 -1.80 4.38
CA HIS A 117 -12.99 -0.42 4.30
C HIS A 117 -13.39 0.30 3.00
N GLU A 118 -14.10 -0.35 2.08
CA GLU A 118 -14.44 0.22 0.76
C GLU A 118 -15.15 1.58 0.85
N GLU A 119 -16.16 1.72 1.71
CA GLU A 119 -16.91 2.98 1.85
C GLU A 119 -16.05 4.10 2.45
N ARG A 120 -15.13 3.76 3.37
CA ARG A 120 -14.21 4.73 3.96
C ARG A 120 -13.21 5.23 2.92
N VAL A 121 -12.67 4.30 2.12
CA VAL A 121 -11.77 4.61 1.00
C VAL A 121 -12.45 5.44 -0.07
N ARG A 122 -13.69 5.11 -0.43
CA ARG A 122 -14.49 5.90 -1.38
C ARG A 122 -14.64 7.35 -0.92
N ARG A 123 -15.05 7.56 0.33
CA ARG A 123 -15.20 8.91 0.91
C ARG A 123 -13.88 9.68 0.99
N ALA A 124 -12.80 9.02 1.37
CA ALA A 124 -11.48 9.63 1.42
C ALA A 124 -10.96 10.00 0.02
N GLY A 125 -11.21 9.15 -0.98
CA GLY A 125 -10.92 9.44 -2.39
C GLY A 125 -11.73 10.65 -2.90
N ASP A 126 -13.04 10.68 -2.63
CA ASP A 126 -13.90 11.82 -2.96
C ASP A 126 -13.39 13.11 -2.29
N ALA A 127 -12.97 13.04 -1.02
CA ALA A 127 -12.41 14.18 -0.30
C ALA A 127 -11.09 14.69 -0.88
N LEU A 128 -10.19 13.79 -1.30
CA LEU A 128 -8.95 14.15 -2.00
C LEU A 128 -9.21 14.85 -3.34
N LEU A 129 -10.27 14.46 -4.05
CA LEU A 129 -10.62 15.08 -5.33
C LEU A 129 -11.33 16.43 -5.13
N ALA A 130 -12.19 16.53 -4.12
CA ALA A 130 -12.92 17.76 -3.80
C ALA A 130 -12.01 18.83 -3.18
N THR A 131 -11.10 18.41 -2.30
CA THR A 131 -10.16 19.27 -1.58
C THR A 131 -8.74 18.74 -1.79
N PRO A 132 -8.12 19.01 -2.95
CA PRO A 132 -6.80 18.49 -3.27
C PRO A 132 -5.75 19.01 -2.29
N PRO A 133 -4.76 18.17 -1.91
CA PRO A 133 -3.62 18.61 -1.13
C PRO A 133 -2.77 19.63 -1.91
N SER A 134 -1.88 20.29 -1.19
CA SER A 134 -0.94 21.25 -1.76
C SER A 134 -0.09 20.60 -2.87
N PRO A 135 0.26 21.35 -3.93
CA PRO A 135 1.12 20.83 -4.99
C PRO A 135 2.45 20.29 -4.45
N GLY A 136 2.89 19.15 -4.97
CA GLY A 136 4.09 18.46 -4.51
C GLY A 136 3.91 17.63 -3.23
N TRP A 137 2.72 17.65 -2.60
CA TRP A 137 2.44 16.76 -1.47
C TRP A 137 2.61 15.31 -1.90
N ARG A 138 3.46 14.59 -1.16
CA ARG A 138 3.76 13.18 -1.37
C ARG A 138 4.03 12.56 0.00
N PRO A 139 3.08 11.79 0.55
CA PRO A 139 3.27 11.20 1.87
C PRO A 139 4.43 10.20 1.81
N LEU A 140 5.26 10.19 2.86
CA LEU A 140 6.41 9.27 2.97
C LEU A 140 6.12 8.07 3.87
N GLY A 141 4.90 7.94 4.38
CA GLY A 141 4.48 6.85 5.23
C GLY A 141 2.99 6.89 5.55
N PRO A 142 2.44 5.80 6.12
CA PRO A 142 1.02 5.66 6.43
C PRO A 142 0.54 6.65 7.51
N ASP A 143 1.48 7.29 8.21
CA ASP A 143 1.24 8.16 9.35
C ASP A 143 1.30 9.66 9.01
N ASP A 144 1.31 9.99 7.71
CA ASP A 144 1.16 11.37 7.22
C ASP A 144 -0.09 12.05 7.81
N GLU A 145 0.05 13.33 8.18
CA GLU A 145 -0.97 14.08 8.90
C GLU A 145 -2.29 14.18 8.11
N LEU A 146 -2.20 14.40 6.79
CA LEU A 146 -3.40 14.47 5.95
C LEU A 146 -4.04 13.09 5.84
N LEU A 147 -3.24 12.03 5.67
CA LEU A 147 -3.77 10.67 5.60
C LEU A 147 -4.47 10.25 6.88
N ARG A 148 -3.91 10.59 8.06
CA ARG A 148 -4.54 10.35 9.37
C ARG A 148 -5.85 11.12 9.54
N THR A 149 -5.94 12.32 8.95
CA THR A 149 -7.17 13.10 8.96
C THR A 149 -8.25 12.49 8.06
N LEU A 150 -7.88 12.02 6.87
CA LEU A 150 -8.80 11.42 5.91
C LEU A 150 -9.29 10.03 6.32
N LEU A 151 -8.40 9.25 6.93
CA LEU A 151 -8.61 7.86 7.34
C LEU A 151 -8.12 7.71 8.78
N PRO A 152 -8.87 8.20 9.77
CA PRO A 152 -8.49 8.09 11.18
C PRO A 152 -8.50 6.62 11.61
N ASP A 153 -7.64 6.26 12.57
CA ASP A 153 -7.65 4.89 13.12
C ASP A 153 -9.02 4.56 13.71
N GLU A 154 -9.41 3.29 13.66
CA GLU A 154 -10.63 2.85 14.32
C GLU A 154 -10.43 2.99 15.84
N GLU A 155 -11.36 3.68 16.50
CA GLU A 155 -11.37 3.75 17.96
C GLU A 155 -11.55 2.32 18.51
N ALA A 156 -10.67 1.94 19.44
CA ALA A 156 -10.66 0.63 20.08
C ALA A 156 -11.83 0.46 21.06
#